data_AF-A0A3N1XTN5-F1
#
_entry.id   AF-A0A3N1XTN5-F1
#
_cell.length_a   1.000
_cell.length_b   1.000
_cell.length_c   1.000
_cell.angle_alpha   90.00
_cell.angle_beta   90.00
_cell.angle_gamma   90.00
#
_symmetry.space_group_name_H-M   'P 1'
#
loop_
_entity.id
_entity.type
_entity.pdbx_description
1 polymer ?
#
loop_
_entity_poly.entity_id
_entity_poly.type
_entity_poly.pdbx_seq_one_letter_code
_entity_poly.pdbx_strand_id
1 'polypeptide(L)'
;MRILKGIKFIIFSIISLVGIFVVTFIFAALIGSIQERFLPQDYIIWIFKFPLRNLLFIYEIYFAVLFFYFLDKGFKESVLLRLKNRLLKKNKQLILSAFAIVNIFLLYALLFNMTAITNNKIIDYTFLSPKGNQYSFKDIVKIETGVYGRKSIIPFSHYLKGDFFYIIQLNDGTKIHLTDVGGTINDKDEYSIIEKFDSQLVNMDIPKVSSMDNFQFCTKHLDKRYTDKIRNIIVNSK
;
A
#
# COMPACT_ATOMS: atom_id res chain seq x y z
N MET A 1 -28.79 14.80 33.84
CA MET A 1 -29.24 14.57 32.43
C MET A 1 -28.18 14.84 31.36
N ARG A 2 -27.32 15.89 31.48
CA ARG A 2 -26.23 16.16 30.52
C ARG A 2 -25.11 15.11 30.51
N ILE A 3 -24.73 14.58 31.67
CA ILE A 3 -23.68 13.56 31.82
C ILE A 3 -24.07 12.25 31.08
N LEU A 4 -25.31 11.80 31.23
CA LEU A 4 -25.82 10.61 30.55
C LEU A 4 -25.85 10.76 29.02
N LYS A 5 -26.11 11.98 28.51
CA LYS A 5 -26.02 12.29 27.07
C LYS A 5 -24.56 12.29 26.59
N GLY A 6 -23.64 12.82 27.39
CA GLY A 6 -22.20 12.77 27.10
C GLY A 6 -21.65 11.34 27.04
N ILE A 7 -22.01 10.49 28.00
CA ILE A 7 -21.60 9.07 28.03
C ILE A 7 -22.14 8.32 26.79
N LYS A 8 -23.41 8.52 26.43
CA LYS A 8 -23.99 7.92 25.22
C LYS A 8 -23.27 8.35 23.95
N PHE A 9 -22.89 9.61 23.85
CA PHE A 9 -22.12 10.14 22.72
C PHE A 9 -20.74 9.48 22.63
N ILE A 10 -20.01 9.38 23.76
CA ILE A 10 -18.69 8.73 23.79
C ILE A 10 -18.78 7.27 23.36
N ILE A 11 -19.73 6.51 23.90
CA ILE A 11 -19.95 5.10 23.54
C ILE A 11 -20.24 4.97 22.04
N PHE A 12 -21.11 5.83 21.51
CA PHE A 12 -21.43 5.86 20.09
C PHE A 12 -20.22 6.17 19.21
N SER A 13 -19.38 7.14 19.58
CA SER A 13 -18.15 7.48 18.86
C SER A 13 -17.15 6.32 18.85
N ILE A 14 -17.01 5.60 19.96
CA ILE A 14 -16.14 4.42 20.05
C ILE A 14 -16.64 3.31 19.13
N ILE A 15 -17.94 2.98 19.19
CA ILE A 15 -18.54 1.97 18.30
C ILE A 15 -18.36 2.37 16.84
N SER A 16 -18.52 3.66 16.53
CA SER A 16 -18.34 4.17 15.17
C SER A 16 -16.92 4.01 14.67
N LEU A 17 -15.93 4.35 15.51
CA LEU A 17 -14.53 4.21 15.18
C LEU A 17 -14.18 2.73 14.91
N VAL A 18 -14.61 1.82 15.78
CA VAL A 18 -14.41 0.38 15.59
C VAL A 18 -15.07 -0.11 14.30
N GLY A 19 -16.31 0.31 14.02
CA GLY A 19 -17.03 -0.04 12.79
C GLY A 19 -16.30 0.40 11.52
N ILE A 20 -15.79 1.64 11.49
CA ILE A 20 -15.01 2.18 10.36
C ILE A 20 -13.74 1.37 10.15
N PHE A 21 -13.01 1.05 11.22
CA PHE A 21 -11.81 0.22 11.13
C PHE A 21 -12.14 -1.17 10.56
N VAL A 22 -13.16 -1.85 11.07
CA VAL A 22 -13.57 -3.18 10.59
C VAL A 22 -13.91 -3.16 9.10
N VAL A 23 -14.71 -2.18 8.66
CA VAL A 23 -15.07 -2.05 7.23
C VAL A 23 -13.82 -1.77 6.38
N THR A 24 -12.90 -0.94 6.86
CA THR A 24 -11.65 -0.61 6.16
C THR A 24 -10.76 -1.85 6.01
N PHE A 25 -10.61 -2.66 7.06
CA PHE A 25 -9.88 -3.93 6.99
C PHE A 25 -10.52 -4.91 6.01
N ILE A 26 -11.86 -5.07 6.05
CA ILE A 26 -12.57 -5.93 5.10
C ILE A 26 -12.36 -5.43 3.67
N PHE A 27 -12.44 -4.13 3.44
CA PHE A 27 -12.23 -3.54 2.12
C PHE A 27 -10.80 -3.76 1.62
N ALA A 28 -9.78 -3.51 2.44
CA ALA A 28 -8.39 -3.77 2.10
C ALA A 28 -8.14 -5.25 1.79
N ALA A 29 -8.68 -6.16 2.60
CA ALA A 29 -8.59 -7.60 2.36
C ALA A 29 -9.28 -8.01 1.04
N LEU A 30 -10.46 -7.46 0.75
CA LEU A 30 -11.16 -7.71 -0.53
C LEU A 30 -10.33 -7.22 -1.73
N ILE A 31 -9.70 -6.04 -1.65
CA ILE A 31 -8.82 -5.54 -2.70
C ILE A 31 -7.64 -6.50 -2.90
N GLY A 32 -6.96 -6.90 -1.82
CA GLY A 32 -5.86 -7.86 -1.87
C GLY A 32 -6.28 -9.21 -2.49
N SER A 33 -7.41 -9.77 -2.05
CA SER A 33 -7.94 -11.03 -2.60
C SER A 33 -8.32 -10.92 -4.08
N ILE A 34 -8.78 -9.75 -4.55
CA ILE A 34 -9.04 -9.53 -5.98
C ILE A 34 -7.72 -9.41 -6.75
N GLN A 35 -6.75 -8.65 -6.23
CA GLN A 35 -5.42 -8.51 -6.81
C GLN A 35 -4.72 -9.86 -6.99
N GLU A 36 -4.76 -10.72 -5.97
CA GLU A 36 -4.17 -12.06 -6.00
C GLU A 36 -4.70 -12.94 -7.13
N ARG A 37 -5.95 -12.75 -7.57
CA ARG A 37 -6.52 -13.51 -8.71
C ARG A 37 -5.87 -13.16 -10.05
N PHE A 38 -5.23 -12.00 -10.17
CA PHE A 38 -4.53 -11.58 -11.38
C PHE A 38 -3.04 -11.97 -11.37
N LEU A 39 -2.52 -12.41 -10.22
CA LEU A 39 -1.13 -12.83 -10.08
C LEU A 39 -0.89 -14.16 -10.80
N PRO A 40 0.34 -14.40 -11.31
CA PRO A 40 0.69 -15.69 -11.89
C PRO A 40 0.74 -16.77 -10.80
N GLN A 41 0.38 -18.02 -11.11
CA GLN A 41 0.30 -19.10 -10.10
C GLN A 41 1.64 -19.38 -9.38
N ASP A 42 2.77 -19.03 -10.01
CA ASP A 42 4.13 -19.24 -9.52
C ASP A 42 4.77 -17.97 -8.93
N TYR A 43 3.97 -16.96 -8.55
CA TYR A 43 4.50 -15.80 -7.84
C TYR A 43 5.14 -16.24 -6.51
N ILE A 44 6.26 -15.61 -6.14
CA ILE A 44 6.96 -15.82 -4.87
C ILE A 44 6.60 -14.72 -3.89
N ILE A 45 6.57 -13.48 -4.39
CA ILE A 45 6.22 -12.29 -3.64
C ILE A 45 5.49 -11.34 -4.58
N TRP A 46 4.52 -10.62 -4.04
CA TRP A 46 3.89 -9.52 -4.75
C TRP A 46 3.86 -8.26 -3.89
N ILE A 47 3.89 -7.13 -4.57
CA ILE A 47 4.09 -5.80 -3.98
C ILE A 47 2.85 -4.97 -4.30
N PHE A 48 2.28 -4.34 -3.28
CA PHE A 48 1.24 -3.34 -3.48
C PHE A 48 1.86 -1.94 -3.49
N LYS A 49 2.12 -1.43 -4.70
CA LYS A 49 2.99 -0.27 -4.90
C LYS A 49 2.49 1.01 -4.20
N PHE A 50 3.38 1.70 -3.49
CA PHE A 50 3.20 3.10 -3.13
C PHE A 50 3.31 4.01 -4.38
N PRO A 51 2.60 5.16 -4.47
CA PRO A 51 1.69 5.76 -3.49
C PRO A 51 0.22 5.37 -3.64
N LEU A 52 -0.17 4.71 -4.73
CA LEU A 52 -1.59 4.47 -5.03
C LEU A 52 -2.27 3.56 -3.99
N ARG A 53 -1.54 2.71 -3.25
CA ARG A 53 -2.07 2.02 -2.06
C ARG A 53 -2.73 2.97 -1.06
N ASN A 54 -2.23 4.21 -0.92
CA ASN A 54 -2.80 5.19 0.01
C ASN A 54 -4.21 5.66 -0.41
N LEU A 55 -4.67 5.35 -1.63
CA LEU A 55 -6.06 5.59 -2.01
C LEU A 55 -7.05 4.82 -1.11
N LEU A 56 -6.63 3.73 -0.44
CA LEU A 56 -7.45 3.04 0.56
C LEU A 56 -7.94 3.99 1.67
N PHE A 57 -7.12 4.96 2.08
CA PHE A 57 -7.51 5.97 3.08
C PHE A 57 -8.63 6.91 2.59
N ILE A 58 -8.73 7.15 1.28
CA ILE A 58 -9.85 7.92 0.72
C ILE A 58 -11.16 7.15 0.92
N TYR A 59 -11.14 5.83 0.71
CA TYR A 59 -12.30 4.98 0.95
C TYR A 59 -12.64 4.88 2.45
N GLU A 60 -11.65 4.89 3.34
CA GLU A 60 -11.90 5.00 4.79
C GLU A 60 -12.68 6.27 5.15
N ILE A 61 -12.33 7.42 4.56
CA ILE A 61 -13.09 8.67 4.73
C ILE A 61 -14.52 8.50 4.20
N TYR A 62 -14.71 7.86 3.05
CA TYR A 62 -16.05 7.59 2.53
C TYR A 62 -16.87 6.70 3.46
N PHE A 63 -16.28 5.65 4.02
CA PHE A 63 -16.93 4.80 4.99
C PHE A 63 -17.28 5.56 6.26
N ALA A 64 -16.40 6.44 6.76
CA ALA A 64 -16.70 7.30 7.89
C ALA A 64 -17.91 8.20 7.62
N VAL A 65 -17.94 8.89 6.47
CA VAL A 65 -19.07 9.75 6.07
C VAL A 65 -20.36 8.94 5.96
N LEU A 66 -20.30 7.77 5.33
CA LEU A 66 -21.45 6.88 5.17
C LEU A 66 -21.97 6.38 6.53
N PHE A 67 -21.06 5.98 7.42
CA PHE A 67 -21.37 5.46 8.74
C PHE A 67 -22.07 6.52 9.61
N PHE A 68 -21.52 7.73 9.66
CA PHE A 68 -22.17 8.85 10.36
C PHE A 68 -23.49 9.26 9.71
N TYR A 69 -23.60 9.18 8.38
CA TYR A 69 -24.86 9.46 7.68
C TYR A 69 -26.00 8.52 8.07
N PHE A 70 -25.70 7.23 8.31
CA PHE A 70 -26.72 6.26 8.70
C PHE A 70 -27.05 6.30 10.18
N LEU A 71 -26.08 6.57 11.05
CA LEU A 71 -26.27 6.42 12.49
C LEU A 71 -26.49 7.73 13.26
N ASP A 72 -25.97 8.85 12.79
CA ASP A 72 -26.17 10.16 13.42
C ASP A 72 -27.26 10.94 12.69
N LYS A 73 -28.42 11.08 13.35
CA LYS A 73 -29.56 11.84 12.82
C LYS A 73 -29.22 13.32 12.57
N GLY A 74 -28.42 13.94 13.44
CA GLY A 74 -28.01 15.34 13.29
C GLY A 74 -27.05 15.52 12.12
N PHE A 75 -26.08 14.59 11.97
CA PHE A 75 -25.20 14.57 10.81
C PHE A 75 -25.99 14.36 9.51
N LYS A 76 -26.90 13.38 9.49
CA LYS A 76 -27.80 13.13 8.35
C LYS A 76 -28.60 14.36 7.95
N GLU A 77 -29.23 15.05 8.90
CA GLU A 77 -29.98 16.28 8.64
C GLU A 77 -29.07 17.38 8.07
N SER A 78 -27.87 17.56 8.62
CA SER A 78 -26.90 18.55 8.13
C SER A 78 -26.43 18.27 6.69
N VAL A 79 -26.19 17.00 6.35
CA VAL A 79 -25.80 16.56 5.00
C VAL A 79 -26.97 16.75 4.03
N LEU A 80 -28.19 16.38 4.42
CA LEU A 80 -29.39 16.58 3.61
C LEU A 80 -29.69 18.07 3.37
N LEU A 81 -29.47 18.93 4.36
CA LEU A 81 -29.58 20.39 4.24
C LEU A 81 -28.57 20.93 3.20
N ARG A 82 -27.31 20.49 3.26
CA ARG A 82 -26.30 20.87 2.26
C ARG A 82 -26.65 20.35 0.87
N LEU A 83 -27.15 19.12 0.75
CA LEU A 83 -27.62 18.55 -0.52
C LEU A 83 -28.84 19.27 -1.10
N LYS A 84 -29.66 19.91 -0.26
CA LYS A 84 -30.80 20.75 -0.68
C LYS A 84 -30.38 22.10 -1.27
N ASN A 85 -29.10 22.50 -1.21
CA ASN A 85 -28.62 23.72 -1.86
C ASN A 85 -28.93 23.70 -3.37
N ARG A 86 -29.46 24.82 -3.88
CA ARG A 86 -29.90 24.99 -5.28
C ARG A 86 -28.84 24.60 -6.31
N LEU A 87 -27.56 24.86 -6.02
CA LEU A 87 -26.42 24.52 -6.89
C LEU A 87 -26.23 23.00 -7.05
N LEU A 88 -26.29 22.25 -5.95
CA LEU A 88 -26.21 20.78 -5.96
C LEU A 88 -27.43 20.14 -6.62
N LYS A 89 -28.61 20.75 -6.48
CA LYS A 89 -29.85 20.24 -7.06
C LYS A 89 -29.91 20.41 -8.58
N LYS A 90 -29.38 21.52 -9.12
CA LYS A 90 -29.39 21.81 -10.57
C LYS A 90 -28.50 20.85 -11.37
N ASN A 91 -27.34 20.49 -10.82
CA ASN A 91 -26.35 19.64 -11.50
C ASN A 91 -26.19 18.26 -10.85
N LYS A 92 -27.18 17.81 -10.06
CA LYS A 92 -27.09 16.61 -9.22
C LYS A 92 -26.65 15.37 -10.00
N GLN A 93 -27.24 15.15 -11.18
CA GLN A 93 -26.96 13.98 -11.99
C GLN A 93 -25.52 13.99 -12.53
N LEU A 94 -25.07 15.14 -13.03
CA LEU A 94 -23.69 15.31 -13.49
C LEU A 94 -22.67 15.08 -12.37
N ILE A 95 -22.92 15.61 -11.17
CA ILE A 95 -22.05 15.44 -10.01
C ILE A 95 -21.99 13.97 -9.59
N LEU A 96 -23.13 13.28 -9.53
CA LEU A 96 -23.19 11.85 -9.19
C LEU A 96 -22.49 10.99 -10.23
N SER A 97 -22.69 11.27 -11.53
CA SER A 97 -22.01 10.56 -12.61
C SER A 97 -20.50 10.79 -12.57
N ALA A 98 -20.04 12.03 -12.39
CA ALA A 98 -18.62 12.35 -12.26
C ALA A 98 -18.01 11.65 -11.04
N PHE A 99 -18.69 11.67 -9.90
CA PHE A 99 -18.26 10.94 -8.70
C PHE A 99 -18.12 9.44 -8.96
N ALA A 100 -19.11 8.82 -9.61
CA ALA A 100 -19.07 7.39 -9.94
C ALA A 100 -17.90 7.06 -10.89
N ILE A 101 -17.71 7.84 -11.95
CA ILE A 101 -16.62 7.64 -12.92
C ILE A 101 -15.26 7.75 -12.23
N VAL A 102 -15.05 8.78 -11.41
CA VAL A 102 -13.80 8.97 -10.66
C VAL A 102 -13.56 7.78 -9.73
N ASN A 103 -14.57 7.31 -9.00
CA ASN A 103 -14.42 6.16 -8.09
C ASN A 103 -14.14 4.84 -8.82
N ILE A 104 -14.74 4.61 -9.98
CA ILE A 104 -14.44 3.45 -10.83
C ILE A 104 -12.98 3.52 -11.27
N PHE A 105 -12.51 4.69 -11.71
CA PHE A 105 -11.12 4.88 -12.12
C PHE A 105 -10.14 4.67 -10.96
N LEU A 106 -10.42 5.22 -9.78
CA LEU A 106 -9.58 5.03 -8.59
C LEU A 106 -9.53 3.57 -8.15
N LEU A 107 -10.66 2.87 -8.17
CA LEU A 107 -10.72 1.44 -7.85
C LEU A 107 -9.93 0.63 -8.88
N TYR A 108 -10.08 0.93 -10.16
CA TYR A 108 -9.31 0.30 -11.23
C TYR A 108 -7.80 0.50 -11.05
N ALA A 109 -7.38 1.74 -10.72
CA ALA A 109 -5.98 2.05 -10.44
C ALA A 109 -5.45 1.28 -9.21
N LEU A 110 -6.25 1.12 -8.16
CA LEU A 110 -5.90 0.29 -6.99
C LEU A 110 -5.67 -1.17 -7.40
N LEU A 111 -6.60 -1.76 -8.16
CA LEU A 111 -6.53 -3.17 -8.56
C LEU A 111 -5.31 -3.50 -9.40
N PHE A 112 -4.91 -2.61 -10.31
CA PHE A 112 -3.79 -2.84 -11.24
C PHE A 112 -2.52 -2.10 -10.85
N ASN A 113 -2.33 -1.75 -9.58
CA ASN A 113 -1.10 -1.12 -9.10
C ASN A 113 -0.30 -2.09 -8.23
N MET A 114 0.21 -3.16 -8.84
CA MET A 114 0.96 -4.19 -8.14
C MET A 114 2.09 -4.72 -9.00
N THR A 115 3.07 -5.35 -8.37
CA THR A 115 4.16 -6.04 -9.06
C THR A 115 4.25 -7.45 -8.51
N ALA A 116 4.34 -8.45 -9.38
CA ALA A 116 4.58 -9.84 -9.00
C ALA A 116 6.01 -10.23 -9.37
N ILE A 117 6.68 -10.97 -8.49
CA ILE A 117 7.98 -11.59 -8.80
C ILE A 117 7.82 -13.11 -8.75
N THR A 118 8.23 -13.78 -9.83
CA THR A 118 8.29 -15.26 -9.92
C THR A 118 9.74 -15.72 -9.81
N ASN A 119 10.02 -17.00 -10.10
CA ASN A 119 11.40 -17.52 -10.10
C ASN A 119 12.29 -16.99 -11.24
N ASN A 120 11.71 -16.40 -12.28
CA ASN A 120 12.44 -16.04 -13.50
C ASN A 120 12.07 -14.68 -14.11
N LYS A 121 11.00 -14.04 -13.66
CA LYS A 121 10.53 -12.76 -14.20
C LYS A 121 9.87 -11.90 -13.14
N ILE A 122 9.77 -10.62 -13.49
CA ILE A 122 8.99 -9.61 -12.80
C ILE A 122 7.82 -9.26 -13.72
N ILE A 123 6.62 -9.19 -13.16
CA ILE A 123 5.41 -8.77 -13.86
C ILE A 123 4.91 -7.50 -13.19
N ASP A 124 5.03 -6.36 -13.87
CA ASP A 124 4.57 -5.08 -13.36
C ASP A 124 3.19 -4.73 -13.91
N TYR A 125 2.18 -4.75 -13.05
CA TYR A 125 0.83 -4.33 -13.37
C TYR A 125 0.73 -2.83 -13.12
N THR A 126 0.24 -2.10 -14.11
CA THR A 126 -0.11 -0.68 -13.98
C THR A 126 -1.53 -0.46 -14.49
N PHE A 127 -2.12 0.70 -14.17
CA PHE A 127 -3.42 1.08 -14.72
C PHE A 127 -3.42 1.15 -16.26
N LEU A 128 -2.27 1.40 -16.90
CA LEU A 128 -2.14 1.40 -18.37
C LEU A 128 -1.84 0.01 -18.92
N SER A 129 -1.22 -0.86 -18.12
CA SER A 129 -0.85 -2.23 -18.48
C SER A 129 -1.48 -3.24 -17.52
N PRO A 130 -2.81 -3.44 -17.55
CA PRO A 130 -3.51 -4.37 -16.64
C PRO A 130 -3.17 -5.84 -16.89
N LYS A 131 -2.61 -6.18 -18.05
CA LYS A 131 -2.08 -7.52 -18.36
C LYS A 131 -0.68 -7.77 -17.79
N GLY A 132 -0.04 -6.73 -17.24
CA GLY A 132 1.31 -6.77 -16.72
C GLY A 132 2.37 -6.64 -17.81
N ASN A 133 3.34 -5.73 -17.60
CA ASN A 133 4.57 -5.69 -18.36
C ASN A 133 5.52 -6.74 -17.79
N GLN A 134 6.08 -7.60 -18.63
CA GLN A 134 6.96 -8.69 -18.19
C GLN A 134 8.43 -8.32 -18.42
N TYR A 135 9.24 -8.51 -17.39
CA TYR A 135 10.67 -8.25 -17.39
C TYR A 135 11.42 -9.49 -16.94
N SER A 136 12.48 -9.84 -17.65
CA SER A 136 13.46 -10.81 -17.16
C SER A 136 14.30 -10.18 -16.06
N PHE A 137 14.92 -10.98 -15.20
CA PHE A 137 15.91 -10.46 -14.25
C PHE A 137 17.12 -9.81 -14.93
N LYS A 138 17.39 -10.14 -16.19
CA LYS A 138 18.41 -9.47 -17.01
C LYS A 138 18.06 -8.02 -17.35
N ASP A 139 16.79 -7.64 -17.26
CA ASP A 139 16.33 -6.27 -17.51
C ASP A 139 16.57 -5.35 -16.29
N ILE A 140 17.02 -5.91 -15.16
CA ILE A 140 17.37 -5.14 -13.97
C ILE A 140 18.75 -4.52 -14.18
N VAL A 141 18.83 -3.20 -14.14
CA VAL A 141 20.08 -2.45 -14.39
C VAL A 141 20.77 -2.00 -13.12
N LYS A 142 20.03 -1.91 -12.00
CA LYS A 142 20.57 -1.42 -10.73
C LYS A 142 19.75 -1.90 -9.54
N ILE A 143 20.44 -2.17 -8.44
CA ILE A 143 19.87 -2.40 -7.11
C ILE A 143 20.29 -1.25 -6.19
N GLU A 144 19.35 -0.68 -5.46
CA GLU A 144 19.59 0.31 -4.40
C GLU A 144 19.00 -0.20 -3.09
N THR A 145 19.82 -0.33 -2.05
CA THR A 145 19.35 -0.84 -0.76
C THR A 145 20.00 -0.13 0.43
N GLY A 146 19.27 -0.04 1.54
CA GLY A 146 19.76 0.59 2.76
C GLY A 146 18.64 0.86 3.75
N VAL A 147 18.89 1.82 4.64
CA VAL A 147 17.96 2.21 5.71
C VAL A 147 17.73 3.71 5.70
N TYR A 148 16.46 4.12 5.76
CA TYR A 148 16.13 5.55 5.77
C TYR A 148 16.58 6.23 7.08
N GLY A 149 17.43 7.25 6.95
CA GLY A 149 17.94 8.03 8.09
C GLY A 149 17.11 9.24 8.50
N ARG A 150 16.27 9.75 7.59
CA ARG A 150 15.43 10.92 7.81
C ARG A 150 13.98 10.50 7.91
N LYS A 151 13.27 11.07 8.88
CA LYS A 151 11.82 10.94 8.97
C LYS A 151 11.22 11.76 7.83
N SER A 152 10.47 11.12 6.94
CA SER A 152 9.70 11.86 5.94
C SER A 152 8.72 12.84 6.62
N ILE A 153 8.59 14.02 6.02
CA ILE A 153 7.74 15.12 6.50
C ILE A 153 6.27 14.88 6.08
N ILE A 154 6.05 14.01 5.09
CA ILE A 154 4.72 13.71 4.56
C ILE A 154 4.03 12.69 5.48
N PRO A 155 2.88 13.00 6.08
CA PRO A 155 2.11 12.02 6.85
C PRO A 155 1.71 10.84 5.93
N PHE A 156 1.77 9.61 6.45
CA PHE A 156 1.50 8.36 5.71
C PHE A 156 2.51 7.99 4.61
N SER A 157 3.72 8.58 4.62
CA SER A 157 4.81 8.09 3.79
C SER A 157 5.40 6.78 4.33
N HIS A 158 5.71 5.85 3.43
CA HIS A 158 6.40 4.58 3.71
C HIS A 158 7.92 4.70 3.92
N TYR A 159 8.40 5.92 4.16
CA TYR A 159 9.83 6.23 4.31
C TYR A 159 10.08 6.79 5.71
N LEU A 160 9.75 6.01 6.74
CA LEU A 160 10.03 6.38 8.12
C LEU A 160 11.51 6.11 8.44
N LYS A 161 11.98 6.83 9.46
CA LYS A 161 13.35 6.66 9.94
C LYS A 161 13.50 5.25 10.52
N GLY A 162 14.45 4.48 9.99
CA GLY A 162 14.69 3.09 10.37
C GLY A 162 13.98 2.06 9.49
N ASP A 163 13.24 2.48 8.47
CA ASP A 163 12.66 1.54 7.51
C ASP A 163 13.75 1.06 6.54
N PHE A 164 13.79 -0.25 6.33
CA PHE A 164 14.61 -0.88 5.30
C PHE A 164 13.99 -0.61 3.93
N PHE A 165 14.84 -0.37 2.93
CA PHE A 165 14.40 -0.33 1.54
C PHE A 165 15.26 -1.22 0.66
N TYR A 166 14.59 -1.78 -0.34
CA TYR A 166 15.20 -2.51 -1.42
C TYR A 166 14.50 -2.09 -2.72
N ILE A 167 15.24 -1.44 -3.60
CA ILE A 167 14.72 -0.87 -4.84
C ILE A 167 15.47 -1.49 -5.99
N ILE A 168 14.75 -2.01 -6.97
CA ILE A 168 15.32 -2.41 -8.25
C ILE A 168 14.91 -1.40 -9.31
N GLN A 169 15.84 -1.08 -10.21
CA GLN A 169 15.60 -0.28 -11.38
C GLN A 169 15.68 -1.16 -12.63
N LEU A 170 14.66 -1.07 -13.48
CA LEU A 170 14.59 -1.75 -14.76
C LEU A 170 15.21 -0.91 -15.88
N ASN A 171 15.50 -1.53 -17.01
CA ASN A 171 16.11 -0.90 -18.19
C ASN A 171 15.29 0.26 -18.79
N ASP A 172 13.97 0.25 -18.62
CA ASP A 172 13.06 1.31 -19.02
C ASP A 172 12.97 2.47 -18.00
N GLY A 173 13.73 2.39 -16.91
CA GLY A 173 13.76 3.38 -15.83
C GLY A 173 12.73 3.15 -14.72
N THR A 174 11.86 2.13 -14.84
CA THR A 174 10.89 1.79 -13.81
C THR A 174 11.59 1.39 -12.51
N LYS A 175 11.13 1.94 -11.38
CA LYS A 175 11.64 1.61 -10.04
C LYS A 175 10.60 0.81 -9.25
N ILE A 176 11.01 -0.32 -8.71
CA ILE A 176 10.15 -1.23 -7.93
C ILE A 176 10.69 -1.32 -6.52
N HIS A 177 9.87 -0.95 -5.54
CA HIS A 177 10.17 -1.03 -4.12
C HIS A 177 9.70 -2.38 -3.56
N LEU A 178 10.62 -3.23 -3.16
CA LEU A 178 10.36 -4.62 -2.76
C LEU A 178 9.85 -4.79 -1.33
N THR A 179 9.90 -3.73 -0.52
CA THR A 179 9.51 -3.74 0.89
C THR A 179 8.03 -3.41 1.12
N ASP A 180 7.28 -3.07 0.06
CA ASP A 180 5.84 -2.79 0.10
C ASP A 180 5.01 -4.07 -0.16
N VAL A 181 5.27 -5.11 0.64
CA VAL A 181 4.76 -6.46 0.38
C VAL A 181 3.24 -6.51 0.53
N GLY A 182 2.56 -6.98 -0.52
CA GLY A 182 1.15 -7.29 -0.48
C GLY A 182 0.88 -8.71 0.03
N GLY A 183 1.80 -9.64 -0.28
CA GLY A 183 1.76 -11.02 0.19
C GLY A 183 2.90 -11.87 -0.40
N THR A 184 3.06 -13.07 0.14
CA THR A 184 4.11 -14.01 -0.23
C THR A 184 3.54 -15.40 -0.48
N ILE A 185 4.25 -16.22 -1.26
CA ILE A 185 3.86 -17.62 -1.44
C ILE A 185 4.03 -18.39 -0.14
N ASN A 186 2.97 -19.11 0.26
CA ASN A 186 2.93 -19.94 1.46
C ASN A 186 3.30 -19.18 2.75
N ASP A 187 2.97 -17.90 2.84
CA ASP A 187 3.23 -17.04 4.01
C ASP A 187 4.69 -17.05 4.49
N LYS A 188 5.63 -17.21 3.54
CA LYS A 188 7.06 -17.16 3.82
C LYS A 188 7.45 -15.75 4.24
N ASP A 189 8.43 -15.67 5.13
CA ASP A 189 9.01 -14.41 5.57
C ASP A 189 9.60 -13.63 4.38
N GLU A 190 9.08 -12.42 4.17
CA GLU A 190 9.44 -11.52 3.08
C GLU A 190 10.94 -11.21 3.04
N TYR A 191 11.57 -10.99 4.20
CA TYR A 191 13.00 -10.70 4.27
C TYR A 191 13.84 -11.89 3.81
N SER A 192 13.36 -13.12 4.05
CA SER A 192 14.01 -14.33 3.53
C SER A 192 13.85 -14.48 2.02
N ILE A 193 12.73 -14.05 1.45
CA ILE A 193 12.54 -14.05 0.00
C ILE A 193 13.46 -13.00 -0.64
N ILE A 194 13.48 -11.79 -0.08
CA ILE A 194 14.32 -10.69 -0.57
C ILE A 194 15.81 -11.05 -0.46
N GLU A 195 16.27 -11.67 0.63
CA GLU A 195 17.66 -12.13 0.79
C GLU A 195 18.09 -13.15 -0.28
N LYS A 196 17.22 -14.12 -0.59
CA LYS A 196 17.48 -15.09 -1.65
C LYS A 196 17.48 -14.45 -3.03
N PHE A 197 16.52 -13.55 -3.27
CA PHE A 197 16.42 -12.82 -4.52
C PHE A 197 17.63 -11.92 -4.74
N ASP A 198 18.04 -11.18 -3.71
CA ASP A 198 19.25 -10.35 -3.72
C ASP A 198 20.51 -11.16 -4.05
N SER A 199 20.69 -12.32 -3.39
CA SER A 199 21.79 -13.24 -3.68
C SER A 199 21.80 -13.66 -5.16
N GLN A 200 20.63 -13.99 -5.72
CA GLN A 200 20.49 -14.34 -7.13
C GLN A 200 20.88 -13.18 -8.06
N LEU A 201 20.41 -11.97 -7.77
CA LEU A 201 20.69 -10.80 -8.63
C LEU A 201 22.17 -10.38 -8.56
N VAL A 202 22.78 -10.39 -7.38
CA VAL A 202 24.21 -10.09 -7.21
C VAL A 202 25.07 -11.14 -7.93
N ASN A 203 24.69 -12.41 -7.89
CA ASN A 203 25.38 -13.47 -8.63
C ASN A 203 25.27 -13.33 -10.15
N MET A 204 24.24 -12.61 -10.64
CA MET A 204 24.08 -12.24 -12.05
C MET A 204 24.87 -10.98 -12.44
N ASP A 205 25.75 -10.47 -11.56
CA ASP A 205 26.57 -9.28 -11.77
C ASP A 205 25.76 -7.99 -11.98
N ILE A 206 24.54 -7.93 -11.41
CA ILE A 206 23.72 -6.72 -11.44
C ILE A 206 24.33 -5.67 -10.49
N PRO A 207 24.61 -4.44 -10.97
CA PRO A 207 25.20 -3.40 -10.14
C PRO A 207 24.35 -3.07 -8.92
N LYS A 208 24.99 -3.04 -7.75
CA LYS A 208 24.32 -2.78 -6.48
C LYS A 208 24.98 -1.63 -5.74
N VAL A 209 24.15 -0.67 -5.33
CA VAL A 209 24.53 0.43 -4.43
C VAL A 209 23.85 0.17 -3.10
N SER A 210 24.65 -0.14 -2.09
CA SER A 210 24.16 -0.38 -0.73
C SER A 210 24.77 0.60 0.26
N SER A 211 24.05 0.90 1.34
CA SER A 211 24.58 1.69 2.44
C SER A 211 24.17 1.11 3.79
N MET A 212 25.16 0.98 4.68
CA MET A 212 24.96 0.65 6.10
C MET A 212 24.64 1.86 6.97
N ASP A 213 24.61 3.06 6.37
CA ASP A 213 24.19 4.25 7.09
C ASP A 213 22.80 4.01 7.67
N ASN A 214 22.60 4.48 8.90
CA ASN A 214 21.33 4.42 9.61
C ASN A 214 20.84 3.02 10.01
N PHE A 215 21.60 1.94 9.74
CA PHE A 215 21.22 0.56 10.10
C PHE A 215 20.87 0.39 11.59
N GLN A 216 21.55 1.14 12.47
CA GLN A 216 21.27 1.23 13.91
C GLN A 216 19.83 1.66 14.27
N PHE A 217 19.08 2.26 13.34
CA PHE A 217 17.67 2.59 13.57
C PHE A 217 16.77 1.38 13.37
N CYS A 218 17.08 0.46 12.44
CA CYS A 218 16.35 -0.80 12.29
C CYS A 218 16.43 -1.67 13.56
N THR A 219 17.60 -1.71 14.20
CA THR A 219 17.85 -2.56 15.37
C THR A 219 17.09 -2.16 16.62
N LYS A 220 16.41 -1.01 16.63
CA LYS A 220 15.61 -0.55 17.77
C LYS A 220 14.20 -1.16 17.81
N HIS A 221 13.70 -1.61 16.66
CA HIS A 221 12.29 -1.98 16.50
C HIS A 221 12.09 -3.37 15.90
N LEU A 222 13.15 -3.95 15.31
CA LEU A 222 13.10 -5.28 14.69
C LEU A 222 13.88 -6.29 15.52
N ASP A 223 13.33 -7.50 15.61
CA ASP A 223 14.04 -8.64 16.18
C ASP A 223 15.32 -8.96 15.41
N LYS A 224 16.29 -9.54 16.14
CA LYS A 224 17.62 -9.86 15.60
C LYS A 224 17.55 -10.67 14.31
N ARG A 225 16.62 -11.63 14.23
CA ARG A 225 16.42 -12.47 13.03
C ARG A 225 16.16 -11.64 11.76
N TYR A 226 15.40 -10.55 11.86
CA TYR A 226 15.10 -9.68 10.71
C TYR A 226 16.25 -8.73 10.43
N THR A 227 16.86 -8.16 11.48
CA THR A 227 18.00 -7.26 11.30
C THR A 227 19.20 -7.97 10.71
N ASP A 228 19.42 -9.24 11.04
CA ASP A 228 20.51 -10.04 10.47
C ASP A 228 20.28 -10.28 8.98
N LYS A 229 19.04 -10.54 8.55
CA LYS A 229 18.69 -10.66 7.12
C LYS A 229 18.86 -9.35 6.36
N ILE A 230 18.36 -8.25 6.92
CA ILE A 230 18.56 -6.91 6.34
C ILE A 230 20.05 -6.61 6.22
N ARG A 231 20.85 -6.94 7.24
CA ARG A 231 22.29 -6.77 7.20
C ARG A 231 22.91 -7.58 6.06
N ASN A 232 22.58 -8.87 5.97
CA ASN A 232 23.07 -9.77 4.93
C ASN A 232 22.75 -9.22 3.54
N ILE A 233 21.52 -8.73 3.33
CA ILE A 233 21.13 -8.06 2.09
C ILE A 233 22.02 -6.85 1.85
N ILE A 234 22.20 -5.93 2.79
CA ILE A 234 22.96 -4.70 2.52
C ILE A 234 24.46 -5.00 2.25
N VAL A 235 25.09 -5.93 2.97
CA VAL A 235 26.52 -6.26 2.78
C VAL A 235 26.80 -7.17 1.59
N ASN A 236 25.77 -7.83 1.02
CA ASN A 236 25.94 -8.72 -0.11
C ASN A 236 26.30 -7.91 -1.37
N SER A 237 27.60 -7.76 -1.63
CA SER A 237 28.16 -7.10 -2.80
C SER A 237 29.21 -8.01 -3.41
N LYS A 238 29.30 -7.98 -4.74
CA LYS A 238 30.34 -8.66 -5.50
C LYS A 238 31.34 -7.65 -6.05
#